data_AF-A0A1T5K992-F1
#
_entry.id   AF-A0A1T5K992-F1
#
_cell.length_a   1.000
_cell.length_b   1.000
_cell.length_c   1.000
_cell.angle_alpha   90.00
_cell.angle_beta   90.00
_cell.angle_gamma   90.00
#
_symmetry.space_group_name_H-M   'P 1'
#
loop_
_entity.id
_entity.type
_entity.pdbx_description
1 polymer ?
#
loop_
_entity_poly.entity_id
_entity_poly.type
_entity_poly.pdbx_seq_one_letter_code
_entity_poly.pdbx_strand_id
1 'polypeptide(L)'
;MMRSRPTVPRRRATGGLHPSSSSRRLVAGAGAVALAGTLAACDASASADDAGDFFDTSAVHTVSVEYDEDDYQEMLDTFADTGDKDWISASVTIDGDEYDDVGLRLKGNSSLRGLGGDAVAPQASADDDAAAHDGAANDEGQQQPGADEGDGNASADDPAGLPWLIRLDKDVDGQEHDGRADFVVRGNNTESSLNEAVALKVLELADVTAEQATYTRFSVNGGDEQLRLVIDLPDDDLWNEDAYPDGGITYKADADGDWAVKDDAAAYAESFEAKYDSAGSTDDDAAYEPLQAFLEFVNNSSDADFAAKLGDHLDVDSFARYLAAQDLVANSDDIDGPGNNAYLHDDPESGLMEVVAWDQNLSYGGFGTMGGGPGLQGGARPSGAPEGMELPEGMTRPDGAQGGGPGGGGGVGGQENPLVTRFLENDDFNAAYESAVEDLTASIYGTGDAQDYLDTLTATLADQASDLVDADTLKSESQSVSDLLAVDAVQAGQGQGGLGTAGGASKEDSDDAATDGTTSGAGA
;
A
#
# COMPACT_ATOMS: atom_id res chain seq x y z
N MET A 1 10.75 -24.13 -47.65
CA MET A 1 9.43 -23.93 -48.30
C MET A 1 8.60 -23.09 -47.37
N MET A 2 8.51 -21.78 -47.65
CA MET A 2 7.68 -20.82 -46.92
C MET A 2 6.20 -21.14 -47.11
N ARG A 3 5.41 -21.05 -46.05
CA ARG A 3 3.95 -20.92 -46.13
C ARG A 3 3.53 -19.70 -45.33
N SER A 4 3.13 -18.67 -46.06
CA SER A 4 2.61 -17.40 -45.56
C SER A 4 1.24 -17.57 -44.91
N ARG A 5 1.04 -16.91 -43.75
CA ARG A 5 -0.25 -16.72 -43.08
C ARG A 5 -1.08 -15.64 -43.79
N PRO A 6 -2.43 -15.67 -43.70
CA PRO A 6 -3.30 -14.69 -44.34
C PRO A 6 -3.46 -13.42 -43.48
N THR A 7 -3.44 -12.27 -44.14
CA THR A 7 -3.70 -10.93 -43.60
C THR A 7 -5.20 -10.66 -43.43
N VAL A 8 -5.60 -10.18 -42.24
CA VAL A 8 -6.92 -9.60 -41.95
C VAL A 8 -6.84 -8.07 -42.08
N PRO A 9 -7.84 -7.38 -42.66
CA PRO A 9 -7.73 -5.97 -42.99
C PRO A 9 -8.00 -5.04 -41.79
N ARG A 10 -7.07 -4.11 -41.54
CA ARG A 10 -7.23 -2.96 -40.63
C ARG A 10 -8.41 -2.08 -41.07
N ARG A 11 -9.38 -1.87 -40.19
CA ARG A 11 -10.39 -0.79 -40.32
C ARG A 11 -9.76 0.52 -39.87
N ARG A 12 -9.81 1.52 -40.76
CA ARG A 12 -9.52 2.92 -40.47
C ARG A 12 -10.57 3.47 -39.50
N ALA A 13 -10.17 3.84 -38.29
CA ALA A 13 -10.93 4.78 -37.47
C ALA A 13 -10.67 6.20 -37.99
N THR A 14 -11.76 6.90 -38.30
CA THR A 14 -11.79 8.30 -38.69
C THR A 14 -11.71 9.16 -37.44
N GLY A 15 -10.77 10.11 -37.42
CA GLY A 15 -10.57 11.04 -36.31
C GLY A 15 -11.82 11.86 -35.97
N GLY A 16 -12.16 11.87 -34.69
CA GLY A 16 -13.05 12.82 -34.04
C GLY A 16 -12.23 13.65 -33.06
N LEU A 17 -12.07 14.93 -33.37
CA LEU A 17 -11.52 15.94 -32.46
C LEU A 17 -12.47 16.11 -31.26
N HIS A 18 -12.00 15.80 -30.06
CA HIS A 18 -12.64 16.26 -28.82
C HIS A 18 -12.01 17.61 -28.39
N PRO A 19 -12.81 18.64 -28.10
CA PRO A 19 -12.31 19.90 -27.58
C PRO A 19 -12.23 19.87 -26.04
N SER A 20 -11.08 20.32 -25.54
CA SER A 20 -10.82 20.77 -24.17
C SER A 20 -11.95 21.68 -23.65
N SER A 21 -12.47 21.36 -22.46
CA SER A 21 -13.55 22.12 -21.83
C SER A 21 -13.02 22.93 -20.64
N SER A 22 -12.69 24.19 -20.91
CA SER A 22 -12.55 25.22 -19.88
C SER A 22 -13.94 25.68 -19.39
N SER A 23 -14.14 25.60 -18.08
CA SER A 23 -15.36 26.03 -17.38
C SER A 23 -15.68 27.52 -17.57
N ARG A 24 -16.86 27.84 -18.13
CA ARG A 24 -17.51 29.16 -17.98
C ARG A 24 -18.99 29.02 -17.65
N ARG A 25 -19.32 29.48 -16.44
CA ARG A 25 -20.68 29.70 -15.91
C ARG A 25 -21.50 30.63 -16.81
N LEU A 26 -22.76 30.28 -17.07
CA LEU A 26 -23.81 31.21 -17.45
C LEU A 26 -25.22 30.68 -17.12
N VAL A 27 -25.78 31.27 -16.06
CA VAL A 27 -27.19 31.60 -15.75
C VAL A 27 -28.29 30.90 -16.57
N ALA A 28 -29.06 30.01 -15.90
CA ALA A 28 -30.31 29.44 -16.41
C ALA A 28 -31.51 30.37 -16.18
N GLY A 29 -32.28 30.61 -17.24
CA GLY A 29 -33.59 31.25 -17.23
C GLY A 29 -34.72 30.21 -17.20
N ALA A 30 -35.73 30.48 -16.38
CA ALA A 30 -36.88 29.63 -16.11
C ALA A 30 -37.81 29.41 -17.32
N GLY A 31 -38.37 28.20 -17.41
CA GLY A 31 -39.47 27.86 -18.32
C GLY A 31 -40.15 26.56 -17.89
N ALA A 32 -41.21 26.67 -17.09
CA ALA A 32 -42.06 25.57 -16.66
C ALA A 32 -43.06 25.16 -17.75
N VAL A 33 -43.19 23.86 -18.01
CA VAL A 33 -44.41 23.27 -18.60
C VAL A 33 -44.68 21.94 -17.90
N ALA A 34 -45.77 21.92 -17.14
CA ALA A 34 -46.34 20.71 -16.55
C ALA A 34 -47.31 20.06 -17.53
N LEU A 35 -47.20 18.74 -17.70
CA LEU A 35 -48.23 17.91 -18.31
C LEU A 35 -48.35 16.60 -17.51
N ALA A 36 -49.46 16.52 -16.77
CA ALA A 36 -49.89 15.31 -16.08
C ALA A 36 -50.39 14.28 -17.09
N GLY A 37 -49.93 13.05 -16.96
CA GLY A 37 -50.43 11.88 -17.69
C GLY A 37 -50.32 10.64 -16.83
N THR A 38 -51.46 10.14 -16.38
CA THR A 38 -51.65 8.87 -15.66
C THR A 38 -51.38 7.68 -16.60
N LEU A 39 -50.72 6.61 -16.12
CA LEU A 39 -51.15 5.20 -16.22
C LEU A 39 -50.02 4.19 -15.89
N ALA A 40 -50.48 3.05 -15.37
CA ALA A 40 -49.86 1.72 -15.35
C ALA A 40 -48.80 1.43 -14.28
N ALA A 41 -49.24 0.68 -13.27
CA ALA A 41 -48.37 -0.25 -12.56
C ALA A 41 -47.90 -1.32 -13.55
N CYS A 42 -46.59 -1.44 -13.72
CA CYS A 42 -45.92 -2.56 -14.34
C CYS A 42 -44.92 -3.12 -13.32
N ASP A 43 -44.94 -4.44 -13.16
CA ASP A 43 -43.88 -5.24 -12.55
C ASP A 43 -42.51 -4.62 -12.78
N ALA A 44 -41.83 -4.27 -11.70
CA ALA A 44 -40.39 -4.04 -11.72
C ALA A 44 -39.73 -5.42 -11.81
N SER A 45 -39.52 -5.91 -13.03
CA SER A 45 -38.36 -6.77 -13.26
C SER A 45 -37.15 -5.87 -13.05
N ALA A 46 -36.43 -6.07 -11.95
CA ALA A 46 -35.11 -5.50 -11.75
C ALA A 46 -34.31 -5.76 -13.04
N SER A 47 -33.88 -4.67 -13.66
CA SER A 47 -33.03 -4.72 -14.84
C SER A 47 -31.63 -5.02 -14.31
N ALA A 48 -30.93 -5.96 -14.91
CA ALA A 48 -29.57 -6.38 -14.55
C ALA A 48 -28.51 -5.32 -14.94
N ASP A 49 -28.81 -4.04 -14.69
CA ASP A 49 -27.94 -2.88 -14.97
C ASP A 49 -27.63 -2.11 -13.66
N ASP A 50 -27.83 -2.75 -12.50
CA ASP A 50 -27.57 -2.20 -11.15
C ASP A 50 -26.48 -3.01 -10.41
N ALA A 51 -25.76 -3.90 -11.11
CA ALA A 51 -24.51 -4.43 -10.59
C ALA A 51 -23.51 -3.28 -10.62
N GLY A 52 -23.20 -2.72 -9.45
CA GLY A 52 -22.12 -1.77 -9.29
C GLY A 52 -20.78 -2.41 -9.67
N ASP A 53 -19.79 -1.55 -9.87
CA ASP A 53 -18.38 -1.96 -9.94
C ASP A 53 -18.03 -2.87 -8.75
N PHE A 54 -17.31 -3.98 -8.97
CA PHE A 54 -16.86 -4.90 -7.92
C PHE A 54 -16.13 -4.20 -6.76
N PHE A 55 -15.44 -3.08 -7.02
CA PHE A 55 -14.78 -2.27 -5.99
C PHE A 55 -15.66 -1.18 -5.36
N ASP A 56 -16.97 -1.21 -5.60
CA ASP A 56 -17.94 -0.35 -4.92
C ASP A 56 -18.15 -0.79 -3.46
N THR A 57 -17.56 -0.02 -2.55
CA THR A 57 -17.63 -0.28 -1.10
C THR A 57 -18.99 0.02 -0.45
N SER A 58 -20.02 0.37 -1.22
CA SER A 58 -21.39 0.50 -0.73
C SER A 58 -22.13 -0.85 -0.60
N ALA A 59 -21.53 -1.94 -1.10
CA ALA A 59 -22.03 -3.30 -0.98
C ALA A 59 -20.97 -4.25 -0.40
N VAL A 60 -21.45 -5.34 0.22
CA VAL A 60 -20.62 -6.50 0.53
C VAL A 60 -20.91 -7.57 -0.52
N HIS A 61 -19.90 -7.87 -1.34
CA HIS A 61 -19.98 -8.81 -2.46
C HIS A 61 -19.91 -10.25 -1.98
N THR A 62 -20.24 -11.21 -2.83
CA THR A 62 -20.08 -12.65 -2.54
C THR A 62 -19.00 -13.24 -3.41
N VAL A 63 -18.03 -13.91 -2.80
CA VAL A 63 -16.99 -14.67 -3.51
C VAL A 63 -16.92 -16.07 -2.94
N SER A 64 -17.14 -17.09 -3.77
CA SER A 64 -16.99 -18.49 -3.36
C SER A 64 -16.01 -19.21 -4.26
N VAL A 65 -15.13 -20.01 -3.66
CA VAL A 65 -14.11 -20.78 -4.37
C VAL A 65 -14.36 -22.27 -4.14
N GLU A 66 -14.28 -23.07 -5.20
CA GLU A 66 -14.32 -24.53 -5.14
C GLU A 66 -13.07 -25.11 -5.80
N TYR A 67 -12.39 -26.04 -5.14
CA TYR A 67 -11.19 -26.73 -5.67
C TYR A 67 -11.17 -28.21 -5.25
N ASP A 68 -10.27 -28.99 -5.86
CA ASP A 68 -10.05 -30.38 -5.44
C ASP A 68 -9.24 -30.43 -4.13
N GLU A 69 -9.73 -31.19 -3.15
CA GLU A 69 -9.11 -31.29 -1.82
C GLU A 69 -7.73 -31.98 -1.87
N ASP A 70 -7.51 -32.90 -2.82
CA ASP A 70 -6.21 -33.55 -2.99
C ASP A 70 -5.17 -32.52 -3.51
N ASP A 71 -5.58 -31.63 -4.43
CA ASP A 71 -4.71 -30.57 -4.96
C ASP A 71 -4.35 -29.53 -3.87
N TYR A 72 -5.32 -29.15 -3.03
CA TYR A 72 -5.08 -28.28 -1.88
C TYR A 72 -4.08 -28.88 -0.89
N GLN A 73 -4.23 -30.17 -0.56
CA GLN A 73 -3.29 -30.84 0.33
C GLN A 73 -1.89 -30.93 -0.29
N GLU A 74 -1.77 -31.19 -1.59
CA GLU A 74 -0.48 -31.20 -2.29
C GLU A 74 0.20 -29.81 -2.24
N MET A 75 -0.55 -28.74 -2.49
CA MET A 75 -0.03 -27.37 -2.37
C MET A 75 0.44 -27.04 -0.95
N LEU A 76 -0.31 -27.45 0.09
CA LEU A 76 0.10 -27.26 1.48
C LEU A 76 1.36 -28.06 1.84
N ASP A 77 1.45 -29.30 1.37
CA ASP A 77 2.62 -30.16 1.58
C ASP A 77 3.85 -29.55 0.90
N THR A 78 3.74 -29.07 -0.35
CA THR A 78 4.80 -28.32 -1.03
C THR A 78 5.23 -27.10 -0.23
N PHE A 79 4.27 -26.25 0.18
CA PHE A 79 4.58 -25.05 0.95
C PHE A 79 5.29 -25.37 2.28
N ALA A 80 4.87 -26.43 2.97
CA ALA A 80 5.51 -26.86 4.22
C ALA A 80 6.94 -27.41 4.00
N ASP A 81 7.20 -28.04 2.85
CA ASP A 81 8.50 -28.66 2.54
C ASP A 81 9.52 -27.67 1.97
N THR A 82 9.10 -26.78 1.07
CA THR A 82 10.00 -25.89 0.31
C THR A 82 9.75 -24.41 0.54
N GLY A 83 8.54 -24.03 0.96
CA GLY A 83 8.07 -22.65 0.98
C GLY A 83 7.46 -22.18 -0.34
N ASP A 84 7.45 -23.03 -1.37
CA ASP A 84 6.86 -22.70 -2.67
C ASP A 84 5.33 -22.66 -2.59
N LYS A 85 4.71 -21.77 -3.37
CA LYS A 85 3.27 -21.52 -3.35
C LYS A 85 2.69 -21.93 -4.70
N ASP A 86 2.53 -23.23 -4.86
CA ASP A 86 2.02 -23.83 -6.09
C ASP A 86 0.62 -23.34 -6.43
N TRP A 87 0.34 -23.25 -7.73
CA TRP A 87 -0.99 -22.97 -8.25
C TRP A 87 -1.82 -24.25 -8.31
N ILE A 88 -3.06 -24.17 -7.87
CA ILE A 88 -4.09 -25.18 -8.08
C ILE A 88 -5.21 -24.63 -8.97
N SER A 89 -5.96 -25.54 -9.60
CA SER A 89 -7.14 -25.18 -10.40
C SER A 89 -8.38 -25.10 -9.51
N ALA A 90 -9.22 -24.10 -9.75
CA ALA A 90 -10.45 -23.85 -9.00
C ALA A 90 -11.59 -23.37 -9.93
N SER A 91 -12.82 -23.42 -9.42
CA SER A 91 -13.94 -22.62 -9.92
C SER A 91 -14.21 -21.50 -8.92
N VAL A 92 -14.44 -20.29 -9.41
CA VAL A 92 -14.77 -19.12 -8.60
C VAL A 92 -16.12 -18.57 -9.02
N THR A 93 -16.94 -18.18 -8.05
CA THR A 93 -18.19 -17.44 -8.31
C THR A 93 -18.11 -16.09 -7.63
N ILE A 94 -18.28 -15.01 -8.41
CA ILE A 94 -18.30 -13.62 -7.93
C ILE A 94 -19.69 -13.05 -8.20
N ASP A 95 -20.44 -12.72 -7.16
CA ASP A 95 -21.82 -12.20 -7.24
C ASP A 95 -22.79 -13.02 -8.12
N GLY A 96 -22.51 -14.31 -8.25
CA GLY A 96 -23.29 -15.26 -9.06
C GLY A 96 -22.78 -15.45 -10.49
N ASP A 97 -21.76 -14.71 -10.92
CA ASP A 97 -21.03 -14.98 -12.16
C ASP A 97 -19.98 -16.06 -11.92
N GLU A 98 -20.05 -17.14 -12.71
CA GLU A 98 -19.22 -18.33 -12.57
C GLU A 98 -18.01 -18.29 -13.51
N TYR A 99 -16.84 -18.60 -12.96
CA TYR A 99 -15.55 -18.66 -13.61
C TYR A 99 -14.95 -20.05 -13.37
N ASP A 100 -14.74 -20.82 -14.43
CA ASP A 100 -14.11 -22.14 -14.38
C ASP A 100 -12.63 -22.05 -14.75
N ASP A 101 -11.86 -23.08 -14.39
CA ASP A 101 -10.42 -23.21 -14.73
C ASP A 101 -9.61 -21.97 -14.27
N VAL A 102 -9.91 -21.50 -13.05
CA VAL A 102 -9.27 -20.36 -12.38
C VAL A 102 -8.02 -20.83 -11.64
N GLY A 103 -6.99 -20.00 -11.59
CA GLY A 103 -5.81 -20.23 -10.75
C GLY A 103 -6.06 -19.79 -9.32
N LEU A 104 -5.72 -20.63 -8.36
CA LEU A 104 -5.70 -20.30 -6.94
C LEU A 104 -4.32 -20.63 -6.33
N ARG A 105 -3.74 -19.72 -5.55
CA ARG A 105 -2.52 -19.98 -4.77
C ARG A 105 -2.49 -19.22 -3.45
N LEU A 106 -1.68 -19.70 -2.50
CA LEU A 106 -1.41 -18.96 -1.25
C LEU A 106 -0.72 -17.61 -1.53
N LYS A 107 -1.06 -16.57 -0.75
CA LYS A 107 -0.47 -15.23 -0.88
C LYS A 107 0.15 -14.73 0.42
N GLY A 108 1.25 -13.98 0.29
CA GLY A 108 1.96 -13.36 1.42
C GLY A 108 3.09 -14.23 1.99
N ASN A 109 3.96 -13.64 2.79
CA ASN A 109 5.09 -14.32 3.45
C ASN A 109 4.84 -14.42 4.95
N SER A 110 4.74 -13.27 5.62
CA SER A 110 4.53 -13.16 7.05
C SER A 110 3.21 -13.78 7.53
N SER A 111 2.14 -13.65 6.74
CA SER A 111 0.81 -14.17 7.05
C SER A 111 0.71 -15.69 6.99
N LEU A 112 1.65 -16.36 6.29
CA LEU A 112 1.67 -17.82 6.15
C LEU A 112 2.57 -18.52 7.17
N ARG A 113 3.24 -17.78 8.08
CA ARG A 113 4.17 -18.35 9.07
C ARG A 113 3.53 -19.40 9.99
N GLY A 114 2.20 -19.38 10.15
CA GLY A 114 1.44 -20.39 10.89
C GLY A 114 1.27 -21.73 10.17
N LEU A 115 1.44 -21.76 8.84
CA LEU A 115 1.33 -22.97 8.01
C LEU A 115 2.67 -23.69 7.79
N GLY A 116 3.78 -22.95 7.82
CA GLY A 116 5.11 -23.53 7.70
C GLY A 116 5.44 -24.36 8.95
N GLY A 117 5.86 -25.61 8.75
CA GLY A 117 6.39 -26.41 9.86
C GLY A 117 7.63 -25.77 10.49
N ASP A 118 8.10 -26.26 11.64
CA ASP A 118 9.34 -25.81 12.31
C ASP A 118 10.63 -25.89 11.44
N ALA A 119 10.52 -26.33 10.19
CA ALA A 119 11.58 -26.42 9.22
C ALA A 119 11.29 -25.45 8.06
N VAL A 120 12.24 -24.54 7.81
CA VAL A 120 12.32 -23.60 6.68
C VAL A 120 11.49 -22.32 6.89
N ALA A 121 12.20 -21.18 7.01
CA ALA A 121 11.56 -19.88 6.89
C ALA A 121 11.02 -19.76 5.45
N PRO A 122 9.78 -19.28 5.23
CA PRO A 122 9.21 -19.20 3.89
C PRO A 122 10.17 -18.38 3.01
N GLN A 123 10.72 -19.02 1.98
CA GLN A 123 11.43 -18.28 0.95
C GLN A 123 10.40 -17.39 0.25
N ALA A 124 10.72 -16.11 0.05
CA ALA A 124 10.01 -15.30 -0.92
C ALA A 124 10.08 -16.04 -2.26
N SER A 125 8.91 -16.39 -2.78
CA SER A 125 8.79 -17.16 -4.02
C SER A 125 9.25 -16.25 -5.16
N ALA A 126 10.46 -16.47 -5.67
CA ALA A 126 10.73 -16.18 -7.06
C ALA A 126 9.88 -17.18 -7.86
N ASP A 127 8.86 -16.69 -8.55
CA ASP A 127 7.99 -17.50 -9.39
C ASP A 127 8.83 -18.04 -10.57
N ASP A 128 9.49 -19.19 -10.37
CA ASP A 128 10.40 -19.78 -11.36
C ASP A 128 10.07 -21.27 -11.62
N ASP A 129 9.53 -21.50 -12.82
CA ASP A 129 9.42 -22.77 -13.52
C ASP A 129 10.82 -23.41 -13.73
N ALA A 130 11.43 -24.06 -12.73
CA ALA A 130 12.55 -25.00 -12.95
C ALA A 130 12.94 -25.93 -11.76
N ALA A 131 12.52 -27.19 -11.85
CA ALA A 131 13.26 -28.42 -11.53
C ALA A 131 13.92 -28.63 -10.14
N ALA A 132 13.17 -29.31 -9.26
CA ALA A 132 13.51 -30.39 -8.34
C ALA A 132 14.97 -30.54 -7.80
N HIS A 133 15.10 -30.49 -6.46
CA HIS A 133 16.13 -31.21 -5.72
C HIS A 133 15.62 -31.84 -4.41
N ASP A 134 16.04 -33.10 -4.21
CA ASP A 134 15.64 -34.09 -3.19
C ASP A 134 16.38 -33.88 -1.85
N GLY A 135 15.70 -34.05 -0.69
CA GLY A 135 16.42 -34.10 0.59
C GLY A 135 15.68 -34.10 1.94
N ALA A 136 15.08 -35.25 2.29
CA ALA A 136 15.08 -35.88 3.64
C ALA A 136 14.29 -35.29 4.84
N ALA A 137 13.21 -36.01 5.16
CA ALA A 137 12.34 -35.96 6.34
C ALA A 137 13.02 -36.06 7.71
N ASN A 138 12.42 -35.41 8.73
CA ASN A 138 12.37 -35.89 10.11
C ASN A 138 11.02 -35.50 10.78
N ASP A 139 10.33 -36.53 11.30
CA ASP A 139 9.12 -36.53 12.11
C ASP A 139 9.46 -36.33 13.61
N GLU A 140 8.65 -35.54 14.33
CA GLU A 140 8.02 -35.88 15.63
C GLU A 140 7.36 -34.64 16.27
N GLY A 141 6.04 -34.59 16.26
CA GLY A 141 5.24 -33.44 16.71
C GLY A 141 5.01 -33.28 18.21
N GLN A 142 4.45 -32.13 18.60
CA GLN A 142 3.60 -31.95 19.79
C GLN A 142 2.56 -30.84 19.56
N GLN A 143 1.30 -31.24 19.37
CA GLN A 143 0.13 -30.36 19.38
C GLN A 143 -0.08 -29.78 20.78
N GLN A 144 -0.22 -28.45 20.85
CA GLN A 144 -0.65 -27.74 22.06
C GLN A 144 -2.11 -27.29 21.88
N PRO A 145 -2.99 -27.49 22.88
CA PRO A 145 -4.44 -27.34 22.69
C PRO A 145 -4.93 -25.90 22.91
N GLY A 146 -5.73 -25.41 21.97
CA GLY A 146 -6.84 -24.47 22.13
C GLY A 146 -6.52 -23.09 22.71
N ALA A 147 -6.32 -22.11 21.83
CA ALA A 147 -6.42 -20.68 22.12
C ALA A 147 -7.26 -20.01 21.01
N ASP A 148 -8.31 -19.32 21.45
CA ASP A 148 -9.07 -18.21 20.83
C ASP A 148 -8.93 -17.98 19.31
N GLU A 149 -10.04 -18.12 18.59
CA GLU A 149 -10.24 -17.90 17.15
C GLU A 149 -10.28 -16.40 16.77
N GLY A 150 -9.31 -15.61 17.25
CA GLY A 150 -9.25 -14.15 17.00
C GLY A 150 -7.85 -13.60 16.71
N ASP A 151 -6.82 -14.45 16.63
CA ASP A 151 -5.49 -14.04 16.18
C ASP A 151 -5.28 -14.53 14.75
N GLY A 152 -4.96 -13.62 13.82
CA GLY A 152 -4.71 -13.88 12.41
C GLY A 152 -3.53 -14.81 12.14
N ASN A 153 -3.67 -16.09 12.48
CA ASN A 153 -2.73 -17.14 12.17
C ASN A 153 -3.35 -18.07 11.13
N ALA A 154 -2.76 -18.08 9.93
CA ALA A 154 -3.15 -18.97 8.85
C ALA A 154 -3.20 -20.43 9.34
N SER A 155 -4.32 -21.12 9.03
CA SER A 155 -4.58 -22.49 9.43
C SER A 155 -5.01 -23.32 8.23
N ALA A 156 -4.38 -24.48 8.02
CA ALA A 156 -4.73 -25.40 6.95
C ALA A 156 -6.17 -25.93 7.09
N ASP A 157 -6.66 -26.02 8.34
CA ASP A 157 -8.01 -26.48 8.67
C ASP A 157 -9.08 -25.38 8.46
N ASP A 158 -8.68 -24.14 8.18
CA ASP A 158 -9.57 -23.01 7.87
C ASP A 158 -9.16 -22.31 6.56
N PRO A 159 -9.47 -22.90 5.39
CA PRO A 159 -9.08 -22.35 4.10
C PRO A 159 -9.75 -21.00 3.78
N ALA A 160 -10.95 -20.74 4.29
CA ALA A 160 -11.59 -19.41 4.16
C ALA A 160 -10.81 -18.34 4.96
N GLY A 161 -10.09 -18.77 5.99
CA GLY A 161 -9.16 -17.99 6.79
C GLY A 161 -7.87 -17.59 6.06
N LEU A 162 -7.49 -18.29 4.98
CA LEU A 162 -6.17 -18.11 4.34
C LEU A 162 -6.10 -16.91 3.39
N PRO A 163 -4.93 -16.26 3.25
CA PRO A 163 -4.71 -15.28 2.20
C PRO A 163 -4.53 -15.97 0.84
N TRP A 164 -5.32 -15.57 -0.14
CA TRP A 164 -5.35 -16.17 -1.47
C TRP A 164 -4.99 -15.17 -2.55
N LEU A 165 -4.32 -15.65 -3.60
CA LEU A 165 -4.32 -15.02 -4.92
C LEU A 165 -5.22 -15.85 -5.84
N ILE A 166 -6.22 -15.19 -6.40
CA ILE A 166 -7.12 -15.71 -7.42
C ILE A 166 -6.72 -15.07 -8.74
N ARG A 167 -6.48 -15.89 -9.78
CA ARG A 167 -6.19 -15.43 -11.13
C ARG A 167 -7.18 -16.04 -12.12
N LEU A 168 -8.15 -15.24 -12.53
CA LEU A 168 -9.28 -15.69 -13.35
C LEU A 168 -8.84 -16.19 -14.72
N ASP A 169 -7.82 -15.58 -15.32
CA ASP A 169 -7.36 -15.91 -16.67
C ASP A 169 -6.23 -16.96 -16.71
N LYS A 170 -5.91 -17.57 -15.56
CA LYS A 170 -4.73 -18.43 -15.38
C LYS A 170 -4.63 -19.55 -16.41
N ASP A 171 -5.77 -20.21 -16.69
CA ASP A 171 -5.87 -21.29 -17.67
C ASP A 171 -6.90 -21.01 -18.78
N VAL A 172 -7.58 -19.85 -18.72
CA VAL A 172 -8.54 -19.36 -19.73
C VAL A 172 -8.22 -17.92 -20.12
N ASP A 173 -7.52 -17.75 -21.24
CA ASP A 173 -7.10 -16.43 -21.75
C ASP A 173 -8.25 -15.39 -21.76
N GLY A 174 -8.03 -14.26 -21.08
CA GLY A 174 -8.93 -13.10 -21.09
C GLY A 174 -10.19 -13.26 -20.24
N GLN A 175 -10.21 -14.20 -19.29
CA GLN A 175 -11.26 -14.30 -18.28
C GLN A 175 -11.07 -13.21 -17.22
N GLU A 176 -12.05 -12.33 -17.05
CA GLU A 176 -11.99 -11.16 -16.16
C GLU A 176 -13.34 -10.92 -15.45
N HIS A 177 -13.30 -10.17 -14.36
CA HIS A 177 -14.45 -9.63 -13.65
C HIS A 177 -14.26 -8.13 -13.47
N ASP A 178 -15.17 -7.32 -13.99
CA ASP A 178 -15.14 -5.85 -13.91
C ASP A 178 -13.79 -5.19 -14.25
N GLY A 179 -13.09 -5.74 -15.26
CA GLY A 179 -11.81 -5.20 -15.72
C GLY A 179 -10.62 -5.54 -14.82
N ARG A 180 -10.72 -6.61 -14.02
CA ARG A 180 -9.60 -7.26 -13.32
C ARG A 180 -9.59 -8.75 -13.59
N ALA A 181 -8.39 -9.32 -13.68
CA ALA A 181 -8.17 -10.77 -13.76
C ALA A 181 -7.64 -11.33 -12.45
N ASP A 182 -6.89 -10.53 -11.67
CA ASP A 182 -6.24 -11.00 -10.45
C ASP A 182 -6.82 -10.30 -9.21
N PHE A 183 -7.09 -11.10 -8.18
CA PHE A 183 -7.65 -10.64 -6.91
C PHE A 183 -6.90 -11.25 -5.74
N VAL A 184 -6.60 -10.44 -4.73
CA VAL A 184 -6.03 -10.92 -3.48
C VAL A 184 -7.11 -10.92 -2.40
N VAL A 185 -7.41 -12.11 -1.87
CA VAL A 185 -8.18 -12.25 -0.63
C VAL A 185 -7.22 -12.05 0.53
N ARG A 186 -7.37 -10.96 1.27
CA ARG A 186 -6.45 -10.56 2.33
C ARG A 186 -6.55 -11.50 3.53
N GLY A 187 -5.41 -11.75 4.17
CA GLY A 187 -5.38 -12.27 5.54
C GLY A 187 -5.70 -11.12 6.50
N ASN A 188 -6.73 -11.30 7.33
CA ASN A 188 -7.22 -10.25 8.23
C ASN A 188 -6.26 -10.08 9.44
N ASN A 189 -5.66 -8.90 9.59
CA ASN A 189 -4.91 -8.53 10.81
C ASN A 189 -5.85 -7.96 11.90
N THR A 190 -7.03 -7.49 11.50
CA THR A 190 -8.17 -7.09 12.35
C THR A 190 -9.43 -7.80 11.85
N GLU A 191 -10.46 -8.00 12.68
CA GLU A 191 -11.63 -8.81 12.29
C GLU A 191 -12.39 -8.17 11.11
N SER A 192 -12.46 -6.82 11.07
CA SER A 192 -13.14 -6.07 10.02
C SER A 192 -12.26 -5.55 8.90
N SER A 193 -10.93 -5.58 9.02
CA SER A 193 -10.00 -4.98 8.04
C SER A 193 -10.26 -3.50 7.69
N LEU A 194 -11.02 -2.77 8.55
CA LEU A 194 -11.32 -1.34 8.35
C LEU A 194 -10.05 -0.50 8.28
N ASN A 195 -8.99 -0.91 8.95
CA ASN A 195 -7.71 -0.20 8.95
C ASN A 195 -7.08 -0.14 7.55
N GLU A 196 -7.11 -1.26 6.80
CA GLU A 196 -6.58 -1.32 5.44
C GLU A 196 -7.50 -0.63 4.45
N ALA A 197 -8.81 -0.90 4.53
CA ALA A 197 -9.80 -0.30 3.62
C ALA A 197 -9.81 1.23 3.69
N VAL A 198 -9.68 1.81 4.91
CA VAL A 198 -9.58 3.27 5.08
C VAL A 198 -8.22 3.80 4.63
N ALA A 199 -7.13 3.07 4.86
CA ALA A 199 -5.80 3.49 4.41
C ALA A 199 -5.73 3.59 2.87
N LEU A 200 -6.26 2.59 2.15
CA LEU A 200 -6.35 2.64 0.69
C LEU A 200 -7.19 3.83 0.19
N LYS A 201 -8.29 4.16 0.89
CA LYS A 201 -9.06 5.37 0.56
C LYS A 201 -8.27 6.66 0.78
N VAL A 202 -7.45 6.72 1.83
CA VAL A 202 -6.59 7.88 2.10
C VAL A 202 -5.52 8.04 1.02
N LEU A 203 -4.94 6.93 0.53
CA LEU A 203 -4.01 6.96 -0.60
C LEU A 203 -4.69 7.48 -1.88
N GLU A 204 -5.92 7.01 -2.18
CA GLU A 204 -6.72 7.52 -3.30
C GLU A 204 -6.97 9.04 -3.17
N LEU A 205 -7.36 9.51 -1.99
CA LEU A 205 -7.58 10.95 -1.73
C LEU A 205 -6.29 11.78 -1.82
N ALA A 206 -5.13 11.16 -1.55
CA ALA A 206 -3.82 11.76 -1.71
C ALA A 206 -3.30 11.73 -3.16
N ASP A 207 -4.07 11.12 -4.08
CA ASP A 207 -3.68 10.88 -5.47
C ASP A 207 -2.35 10.10 -5.54
N VAL A 208 -2.21 9.13 -4.63
CA VAL A 208 -1.14 8.13 -4.62
C VAL A 208 -1.70 6.87 -5.26
N THR A 209 -1.04 6.39 -6.31
CA THR A 209 -1.43 5.16 -7.01
C THR A 209 -1.30 3.97 -6.06
N ALA A 210 -2.40 3.24 -5.88
CA ALA A 210 -2.55 2.14 -4.92
C ALA A 210 -3.67 1.18 -5.35
N GLU A 211 -3.81 0.09 -4.61
CA GLU A 211 -4.85 -0.92 -4.81
C GLU A 211 -6.26 -0.39 -4.47
N GLN A 212 -7.27 -0.96 -5.12
CA GLN A 212 -8.67 -0.81 -4.73
C GLN A 212 -9.09 -2.00 -3.85
N ALA A 213 -10.09 -1.77 -3.00
CA ALA A 213 -10.56 -2.79 -2.05
C ALA A 213 -12.08 -2.85 -1.97
N THR A 214 -12.58 -4.06 -1.77
CA THR A 214 -14.00 -4.35 -1.53
C THR A 214 -14.18 -5.38 -0.43
N TYR A 215 -15.35 -5.37 0.21
CA TYR A 215 -15.70 -6.35 1.22
C TYR A 215 -16.45 -7.52 0.61
N THR A 216 -16.07 -8.73 1.02
CA THR A 216 -16.71 -9.95 0.53
C THR A 216 -17.18 -10.85 1.66
N ARG A 217 -18.28 -11.54 1.41
CA ARG A 217 -18.66 -12.78 2.08
C ARG A 217 -17.91 -13.89 1.33
N PHE A 218 -16.76 -14.29 1.88
CA PHE A 218 -15.86 -15.25 1.25
C PHE A 218 -16.11 -16.67 1.77
N SER A 219 -16.16 -17.66 0.89
CA SER A 219 -16.29 -19.07 1.28
C SER A 219 -15.46 -19.99 0.39
N VAL A 220 -15.11 -21.16 0.93
CA VAL A 220 -14.33 -22.19 0.23
C VAL A 220 -15.02 -23.55 0.36
N ASN A 221 -15.13 -24.30 -0.74
CA ASN A 221 -15.67 -25.66 -0.80
C ASN A 221 -17.05 -25.83 -0.11
N GLY A 222 -17.90 -24.80 -0.21
CA GLY A 222 -19.23 -24.77 0.42
C GLY A 222 -19.21 -24.69 1.96
N GLY A 223 -18.07 -24.30 2.54
CA GLY A 223 -17.91 -24.00 3.97
C GLY A 223 -18.63 -22.73 4.43
N ASP A 224 -18.48 -22.40 5.70
CA ASP A 224 -19.07 -21.19 6.28
C ASP A 224 -18.42 -19.93 5.69
N GLU A 225 -19.22 -18.89 5.49
CA GLU A 225 -18.74 -17.59 5.00
C GLU A 225 -17.92 -16.87 6.08
N GLN A 226 -16.88 -16.14 5.64
CA GLN A 226 -16.12 -15.21 6.46
C GLN A 226 -16.12 -13.82 5.81
N LEU A 227 -16.13 -12.77 6.63
CA LEU A 227 -15.93 -11.40 6.13
C LEU A 227 -14.46 -11.22 5.74
N ARG A 228 -14.20 -10.91 4.47
CA ARG A 228 -12.84 -10.69 3.96
C ARG A 228 -12.76 -9.39 3.19
N LEU A 229 -11.58 -8.78 3.23
CA LEU A 229 -11.22 -7.72 2.29
C LEU A 229 -10.59 -8.38 1.05
N VAL A 230 -11.11 -8.04 -0.12
CA VAL A 230 -10.53 -8.41 -1.41
C VAL A 230 -9.97 -7.15 -2.06
N ILE A 231 -8.75 -7.23 -2.57
CA ILE A 231 -8.10 -6.13 -3.26
C ILE A 231 -7.71 -6.53 -4.69
N ASP A 232 -7.62 -5.56 -5.59
CA ASP A 232 -6.92 -5.77 -6.86
C ASP A 232 -5.39 -5.82 -6.64
N LEU A 233 -4.65 -6.13 -7.70
CA LEU A 233 -3.23 -6.42 -7.61
C LEU A 233 -2.49 -5.73 -8.76
N PRO A 234 -1.46 -4.90 -8.48
CA PRO A 234 -0.61 -4.33 -9.54
C PRO A 234 0.20 -5.34 -10.35
N ASP A 235 0.15 -6.63 -10.00
CA ASP A 235 0.66 -7.73 -10.84
C ASP A 235 -0.27 -8.01 -12.05
N ASP A 236 -1.53 -7.55 -12.03
CA ASP A 236 -2.51 -7.74 -13.10
C ASP A 236 -2.23 -6.83 -14.30
N ASP A 237 -2.21 -7.40 -15.51
CA ASP A 237 -2.09 -6.64 -16.75
C ASP A 237 -3.23 -5.61 -16.90
N LEU A 238 -4.46 -5.98 -16.53
CA LEU A 238 -5.63 -5.10 -16.67
C LEU A 238 -5.61 -3.94 -15.66
N TRP A 239 -5.05 -4.17 -14.47
CA TRP A 239 -4.79 -3.10 -13.51
C TRP A 239 -3.81 -2.09 -14.07
N ASN A 240 -2.71 -2.57 -14.66
CA ASN A 240 -1.69 -1.70 -15.25
C ASN A 240 -2.22 -0.94 -16.47
N GLU A 241 -3.01 -1.58 -17.33
CA GLU A 241 -3.63 -0.90 -18.48
C GLU A 241 -4.61 0.21 -18.08
N ASP A 242 -5.28 0.06 -16.93
CA ASP A 242 -6.21 1.05 -16.37
C ASP A 242 -5.46 2.20 -15.66
N ALA A 243 -4.50 1.87 -14.80
CA ALA A 243 -3.69 2.86 -14.07
C ALA A 243 -2.74 3.63 -15.02
N TYR A 244 -2.18 2.94 -16.02
CA TYR A 244 -1.14 3.43 -16.91
C TYR A 244 -1.51 3.21 -18.38
N PRO A 245 -2.49 3.97 -18.92
CA PRO A 245 -2.97 3.80 -20.29
C PRO A 245 -1.92 4.13 -21.36
N ASP A 246 -0.85 4.83 -20.98
CA ASP A 246 0.28 5.16 -21.85
C ASP A 246 1.34 4.03 -21.89
N GLY A 247 1.13 2.96 -21.11
CA GLY A 247 2.02 1.81 -20.99
C GLY A 247 3.17 2.06 -20.02
N GLY A 248 4.22 1.23 -20.11
CA GLY A 248 5.37 1.26 -19.21
C GLY A 248 5.75 -0.11 -18.70
N ILE A 249 6.56 -0.13 -17.65
CA ILE A 249 7.00 -1.34 -16.96
C ILE A 249 6.73 -1.16 -15.47
N THR A 250 6.10 -2.14 -14.84
CA THR A 250 5.84 -2.13 -13.41
C THR A 250 6.66 -3.23 -12.74
N TYR A 251 7.48 -2.84 -11.78
CA TYR A 251 8.35 -3.69 -10.99
C TYR A 251 7.81 -3.81 -9.58
N LYS A 252 7.83 -5.00 -9.01
CA LYS A 252 7.54 -5.26 -7.61
C LYS A 252 8.84 -5.41 -6.85
N ALA A 253 9.02 -4.67 -5.75
CA ALA A 253 10.15 -4.90 -4.86
C ALA A 253 9.98 -6.26 -4.16
N ASP A 254 11.05 -7.07 -4.13
CA ASP A 254 11.09 -8.29 -3.34
C ASP A 254 11.27 -7.94 -1.85
N ALA A 255 10.60 -8.67 -0.96
CA ALA A 255 10.66 -8.44 0.47
C ALA A 255 12.08 -8.65 1.06
N ASP A 256 12.87 -9.57 0.48
CA ASP A 256 14.27 -9.80 0.82
C ASP A 256 15.25 -9.03 -0.10
N GLY A 257 14.70 -8.24 -1.02
CA GLY A 257 15.43 -7.47 -2.01
C GLY A 257 16.21 -6.28 -1.42
N ASP A 258 17.02 -5.65 -2.26
CA ASP A 258 17.73 -4.42 -1.92
C ASP A 258 17.73 -3.41 -3.06
N TRP A 259 17.90 -2.13 -2.70
CA TRP A 259 17.95 -1.01 -3.62
C TRP A 259 19.39 -0.68 -4.09
N ALA A 260 20.33 -1.63 -3.98
CA ALA A 260 21.72 -1.41 -4.33
C ALA A 260 21.95 -1.54 -5.85
N VAL A 261 23.04 -0.93 -6.31
CA VAL A 261 23.49 -1.05 -7.70
C VAL A 261 23.99 -2.47 -7.96
N LYS A 262 23.53 -3.08 -9.05
CA LYS A 262 23.99 -4.39 -9.53
C LYS A 262 24.96 -4.24 -10.71
N ASP A 263 25.70 -5.30 -11.03
CA ASP A 263 26.72 -5.27 -12.09
C ASP A 263 26.11 -5.25 -13.51
N ASP A 264 24.89 -5.78 -13.68
CA ASP A 264 24.12 -5.77 -14.93
C ASP A 264 22.61 -5.82 -14.66
N ALA A 265 21.81 -5.51 -15.69
CA ALA A 265 20.36 -5.37 -15.61
C ALA A 265 19.65 -6.65 -15.13
N ALA A 266 20.09 -7.82 -15.59
CA ALA A 266 19.46 -9.09 -15.26
C ALA A 266 19.52 -9.41 -13.75
N ALA A 267 20.59 -8.95 -13.08
CA ALA A 267 20.77 -9.16 -11.65
C ALA A 267 19.76 -8.40 -10.78
N TYR A 268 18.99 -7.46 -11.34
CA TYR A 268 17.90 -6.80 -10.61
C TYR A 268 16.70 -7.72 -10.38
N ALA A 269 16.54 -8.79 -11.17
CA ALA A 269 15.49 -9.79 -10.97
C ALA A 269 15.51 -10.44 -9.58
N GLU A 270 16.65 -10.42 -8.87
CA GLU A 270 16.79 -10.92 -7.50
C GLU A 270 16.24 -9.96 -6.43
N SER A 271 15.94 -8.71 -6.78
CA SER A 271 15.49 -7.68 -5.84
C SER A 271 14.20 -6.98 -6.27
N PHE A 272 13.90 -7.04 -7.57
CA PHE A 272 12.69 -6.51 -8.17
C PHE A 272 12.22 -7.48 -9.24
N GLU A 273 10.93 -7.76 -9.26
CA GLU A 273 10.33 -8.59 -10.30
C GLU A 273 9.53 -7.70 -11.26
N ALA A 274 9.85 -7.74 -12.56
CA ALA A 274 9.02 -7.09 -13.58
C ALA A 274 7.69 -7.83 -13.71
N LYS A 275 6.62 -7.23 -13.20
CA LYS A 275 5.28 -7.83 -13.17
C LYS A 275 4.45 -7.48 -14.40
N TYR A 276 4.70 -6.31 -14.97
CA TYR A 276 4.03 -5.85 -16.18
C TYR A 276 5.04 -5.18 -17.09
N ASP A 277 4.92 -5.42 -18.39
CA ASP A 277 5.59 -4.66 -19.43
C ASP A 277 4.64 -4.53 -20.62
N SER A 278 4.26 -3.29 -20.95
CA SER A 278 3.40 -2.98 -22.10
C SER A 278 3.97 -3.44 -23.46
N ALA A 279 5.29 -3.68 -23.54
CA ALA A 279 5.93 -4.28 -24.70
C ALA A 279 5.87 -5.83 -24.71
N GLY A 280 5.40 -6.45 -23.62
CA GLY A 280 5.18 -7.88 -23.44
C GLY A 280 6.47 -8.68 -23.22
N SER A 281 7.47 -8.10 -22.55
CA SER A 281 8.82 -8.67 -22.40
C SER A 281 9.35 -8.62 -20.96
N THR A 282 8.54 -8.96 -19.96
CA THR A 282 8.93 -9.01 -18.54
C THR A 282 10.14 -9.91 -18.25
N ASP A 283 10.33 -10.99 -19.03
CA ASP A 283 11.44 -11.94 -18.87
C ASP A 283 12.75 -11.51 -19.58
N ASP A 284 12.75 -10.39 -20.30
CA ASP A 284 13.95 -9.90 -20.99
C ASP A 284 14.82 -9.09 -20.03
N ASP A 285 16.14 -9.35 -20.00
CA ASP A 285 17.11 -8.53 -19.27
C ASP A 285 16.94 -7.03 -19.60
N ALA A 286 16.49 -6.72 -20.83
CA ALA A 286 16.20 -5.36 -21.28
C ALA A 286 15.08 -4.66 -20.49
N ALA A 287 14.14 -5.40 -19.89
CA ALA A 287 13.09 -4.85 -19.04
C ALA A 287 13.66 -4.17 -17.80
N TYR A 288 14.86 -4.55 -17.35
CA TYR A 288 15.51 -3.97 -16.17
C TYR A 288 16.46 -2.79 -16.48
N GLU A 289 16.65 -2.42 -17.76
CA GLU A 289 17.51 -1.28 -18.13
C GLU A 289 17.05 0.06 -17.51
N PRO A 290 15.74 0.41 -17.50
CA PRO A 290 15.26 1.63 -16.85
C PRO A 290 15.52 1.62 -15.34
N LEU A 291 15.21 0.50 -14.67
CA LEU A 291 15.46 0.32 -13.24
C LEU A 291 16.94 0.43 -12.90
N GLN A 292 17.83 -0.20 -13.68
CA GLN A 292 19.27 -0.08 -13.52
C GLN A 292 19.70 1.39 -13.62
N ALA A 293 19.27 2.12 -14.64
CA ALA A 293 19.64 3.51 -14.82
C ALA A 293 19.17 4.39 -13.65
N PHE A 294 17.96 4.14 -13.16
CA PHE A 294 17.40 4.83 -11.99
C PHE A 294 18.22 4.55 -10.73
N LEU A 295 18.46 3.28 -10.39
CA LEU A 295 19.18 2.91 -9.18
C LEU A 295 20.67 3.28 -9.24
N GLU A 296 21.29 3.26 -10.42
CA GLU A 296 22.62 3.83 -10.63
C GLU A 296 22.65 5.33 -10.30
N PHE A 297 21.66 6.10 -10.76
CA PHE A 297 21.55 7.52 -10.45
C PHE A 297 21.33 7.75 -8.95
N VAL A 298 20.35 7.08 -8.33
CA VAL A 298 20.01 7.23 -6.91
C VAL A 298 21.21 6.90 -6.02
N ASN A 299 21.99 5.87 -6.34
CA ASN A 299 23.10 5.45 -5.48
C ASN A 299 24.43 6.17 -5.77
N ASN A 300 24.72 6.53 -7.03
CA ASN A 300 26.05 7.00 -7.43
C ASN A 300 26.14 8.50 -7.77
N SER A 301 25.01 9.20 -7.93
CA SER A 301 25.04 10.65 -8.16
C SER A 301 25.58 11.42 -6.95
N SER A 302 26.30 12.52 -7.19
CA SER A 302 26.67 13.43 -6.10
C SER A 302 25.42 14.09 -5.52
N ASP A 303 25.42 14.55 -4.27
CA ASP A 303 24.24 15.21 -3.68
C ASP A 303 23.79 16.45 -4.48
N ALA A 304 24.76 17.15 -5.08
CA ALA A 304 24.47 18.27 -5.98
C ALA A 304 23.82 17.83 -7.30
N ASP A 305 24.21 16.68 -7.85
CA ASP A 305 23.57 16.13 -9.05
C ASP A 305 22.20 15.54 -8.72
N PHE A 306 22.06 14.85 -7.59
CA PHE A 306 20.78 14.32 -7.09
C PHE A 306 19.76 15.43 -6.94
N ALA A 307 20.10 16.48 -6.19
CA ALA A 307 19.26 17.67 -6.00
C ALA A 307 18.84 18.32 -7.32
N ALA A 308 19.76 18.36 -8.29
CA ALA A 308 19.53 19.07 -9.55
C ALA A 308 18.80 18.25 -10.61
N LYS A 309 18.81 16.91 -10.52
CA LYS A 309 18.38 16.02 -11.61
C LYS A 309 17.45 14.88 -11.18
N LEU A 310 17.08 14.75 -9.90
CA LEU A 310 16.13 13.71 -9.49
C LEU A 310 14.83 13.79 -10.29
N GLY A 311 14.33 15.00 -10.57
CA GLY A 311 13.14 15.20 -11.41
C GLY A 311 13.29 14.85 -12.89
N ASP A 312 14.48 14.45 -13.35
CA ASP A 312 14.69 13.83 -14.68
C ASP A 312 14.56 12.30 -14.63
N HIS A 313 14.34 11.72 -13.43
CA HIS A 313 14.38 10.29 -13.16
C HIS A 313 13.20 9.79 -12.30
N LEU A 314 12.56 10.65 -11.51
CA LEU A 314 11.47 10.34 -10.59
C LEU A 314 10.41 11.44 -10.66
N ASP A 315 9.14 11.06 -10.57
CA ASP A 315 8.08 12.01 -10.22
C ASP A 315 8.23 12.44 -8.75
N VAL A 316 8.95 13.55 -8.54
CA VAL A 316 9.24 14.12 -7.21
C VAL A 316 7.97 14.52 -6.44
N ASP A 317 6.95 15.02 -7.15
CA ASP A 317 5.71 15.48 -6.51
C ASP A 317 4.84 14.27 -6.10
N SER A 318 4.80 13.21 -6.92
CA SER A 318 4.16 11.94 -6.54
C SER A 318 4.88 11.30 -5.36
N PHE A 319 6.22 11.23 -5.38
CA PHE A 319 6.97 10.61 -4.29
C PHE A 319 6.84 11.36 -2.95
N ALA A 320 6.81 12.70 -2.96
CA ALA A 320 6.55 13.48 -1.75
C ALA A 320 5.16 13.19 -1.15
N ARG A 321 4.13 13.04 -2.00
CA ARG A 321 2.77 12.68 -1.58
C ARG A 321 2.69 11.25 -1.08
N TYR A 322 3.37 10.31 -1.73
CA TYR A 322 3.50 8.92 -1.29
C TYR A 322 4.05 8.86 0.15
N LEU A 323 5.21 9.48 0.41
CA LEU A 323 5.82 9.48 1.75
C LEU A 323 4.90 10.13 2.80
N ALA A 324 4.32 11.27 2.46
CA ALA A 324 3.40 11.97 3.34
C ALA A 324 2.14 11.13 3.64
N ALA A 325 1.58 10.44 2.65
CA ALA A 325 0.40 9.61 2.82
C ALA A 325 0.71 8.36 3.66
N GLN A 326 1.85 7.70 3.46
CA GLN A 326 2.28 6.55 4.27
C GLN A 326 2.44 6.91 5.75
N ASP A 327 3.03 8.08 6.04
CA ASP A 327 3.11 8.61 7.41
C ASP A 327 1.73 8.90 8.01
N LEU A 328 0.82 9.49 7.21
CA LEU A 328 -0.54 9.83 7.65
C LEU A 328 -1.39 8.59 7.92
N VAL A 329 -1.24 7.52 7.13
CA VAL A 329 -1.89 6.24 7.43
C VAL A 329 -1.13 5.43 8.49
N ALA A 330 -0.01 5.95 8.98
CA ALA A 330 0.89 5.31 9.94
C ALA A 330 1.36 3.91 9.49
N ASN A 331 1.65 3.74 8.19
CA ASN A 331 2.22 2.51 7.67
C ASN A 331 3.74 2.51 7.86
N SER A 332 4.22 1.73 8.83
CA SER A 332 5.66 1.59 9.09
C SER A 332 6.34 0.49 8.27
N ASP A 333 5.58 -0.22 7.43
CA ASP A 333 6.07 -1.36 6.65
C ASP A 333 6.06 -1.05 5.15
N ASP A 334 6.27 0.21 4.79
CA ASP A 334 6.27 0.70 3.43
C ASP A 334 7.63 0.46 2.72
N ILE A 335 7.96 1.26 1.70
CA ILE A 335 9.23 1.19 0.96
C ILE A 335 10.51 1.37 1.80
N ASP A 336 10.43 2.00 2.98
CA ASP A 336 11.54 2.16 3.93
C ASP A 336 11.33 1.27 5.18
N GLY A 337 10.24 0.51 5.19
CA GLY A 337 9.89 -0.46 6.22
C GLY A 337 10.55 -1.82 6.03
N PRO A 338 10.47 -2.70 7.04
CA PRO A 338 11.13 -4.02 7.01
C PRO A 338 10.60 -4.96 5.93
N GLY A 339 9.41 -4.73 5.37
CA GLY A 339 8.80 -5.50 4.29
C GLY A 339 9.19 -5.06 2.89
N ASN A 340 9.82 -3.88 2.72
CA ASN A 340 10.16 -3.32 1.41
C ASN A 340 8.94 -3.26 0.46
N ASN A 341 7.76 -2.91 0.99
CA ASN A 341 6.49 -3.05 0.30
C ASN A 341 6.24 -1.87 -0.66
N ALA A 342 6.72 -2.01 -1.90
CA ALA A 342 6.42 -1.05 -2.95
C ALA A 342 6.48 -1.69 -4.34
N TYR A 343 5.79 -1.03 -5.27
CA TYR A 343 6.02 -1.19 -6.69
C TYR A 343 6.68 0.08 -7.25
N LEU A 344 7.36 -0.07 -8.37
CA LEU A 344 7.89 1.02 -9.19
C LEU A 344 7.30 0.93 -10.58
N HIS A 345 6.81 2.04 -11.11
CA HIS A 345 6.36 2.13 -12.50
C HIS A 345 7.31 3.05 -13.30
N ASP A 346 7.82 2.57 -14.43
CA ASP A 346 8.57 3.36 -15.41
C ASP A 346 7.62 3.88 -16.49
N ASP A 347 7.33 5.18 -16.46
CA ASP A 347 6.50 5.83 -17.48
C ASP A 347 7.33 6.10 -18.76
N PRO A 348 6.98 5.50 -19.91
CA PRO A 348 7.76 5.63 -21.14
C PRO A 348 7.59 7.00 -21.82
N GLU A 349 6.55 7.78 -21.50
CA GLU A 349 6.36 9.12 -22.07
C GLU A 349 7.22 10.17 -21.37
N SER A 350 7.22 10.16 -20.03
CA SER A 350 8.00 11.10 -19.23
C SER A 350 9.44 10.62 -18.98
N GLY A 351 9.68 9.31 -18.96
CA GLY A 351 10.92 8.68 -18.53
C GLY A 351 11.16 8.76 -17.02
N LEU A 352 10.09 8.96 -16.25
CA LEU A 352 10.13 9.08 -14.79
C LEU A 352 9.67 7.78 -14.15
N MET A 353 10.34 7.43 -13.05
CA MET A 353 9.85 6.43 -12.12
C MET A 353 8.75 7.03 -11.22
N GLU A 354 7.73 6.24 -10.93
CA GLU A 354 6.71 6.49 -9.91
C GLU A 354 6.73 5.34 -8.89
N VAL A 355 6.50 5.66 -7.61
CA VAL A 355 6.27 4.64 -6.58
C VAL A 355 4.77 4.37 -6.47
N VAL A 356 4.39 3.10 -6.57
CA VAL A 356 3.02 2.63 -6.34
C VAL A 356 2.97 1.96 -4.97
N ALA A 357 2.02 2.39 -4.14
CA ALA A 357 1.87 1.87 -2.78
C ALA A 357 1.40 0.42 -2.80
N TRP A 358 1.83 -0.35 -1.80
CA TRP A 358 1.43 -1.74 -1.61
C TRP A 358 1.37 -2.08 -0.11
N ASP A 359 0.51 -3.02 0.26
CA ASP A 359 0.42 -3.65 1.59
C ASP A 359 0.09 -2.68 2.74
N GLN A 360 -1.19 -2.30 2.85
CA GLN A 360 -1.69 -1.33 3.82
C GLN A 360 -2.31 -1.98 5.07
N ASN A 361 -2.09 -3.28 5.28
CA ASN A 361 -2.67 -4.04 6.38
C ASN A 361 -2.14 -3.67 7.78
N LEU A 362 -1.00 -2.99 7.86
CA LEU A 362 -0.42 -2.52 9.12
C LEU A 362 -0.75 -1.06 9.44
N SER A 363 -1.37 -0.36 8.49
CA SER A 363 -1.84 1.01 8.65
C SER A 363 -2.83 1.15 9.81
N TYR A 364 -2.84 2.33 10.43
CA TYR A 364 -3.65 2.67 11.60
C TYR A 364 -3.54 1.69 12.78
N GLY A 365 -2.38 1.08 12.97
CA GLY A 365 -2.13 0.16 14.09
C GLY A 365 -2.73 -1.23 13.87
N GLY A 366 -2.84 -1.68 12.62
CA GLY A 366 -3.34 -3.00 12.22
C GLY A 366 -2.65 -4.20 12.89
N PHE A 367 -1.53 -3.99 13.60
CA PHE A 367 -0.90 -5.02 14.44
C PHE A 367 -1.70 -5.40 15.70
N GLY A 368 -2.86 -4.77 15.92
CA GLY A 368 -3.66 -4.96 17.11
C GLY A 368 -3.03 -4.28 18.33
N THR A 369 -3.88 -3.62 19.09
CA THR A 369 -3.71 -3.48 20.53
C THR A 369 -3.56 -4.88 21.15
N MET A 370 -2.37 -5.47 21.10
CA MET A 370 -1.99 -6.54 22.04
C MET A 370 -2.38 -6.04 23.43
N GLY A 371 -3.25 -6.79 24.12
CA GLY A 371 -3.81 -6.43 25.41
C GLY A 371 -2.77 -5.85 26.36
N GLY A 372 -2.81 -4.53 26.56
CA GLY A 372 -1.65 -3.85 27.15
C GLY A 372 -1.86 -2.43 27.68
N GLY A 373 -3.09 -1.93 27.81
CA GLY A 373 -3.36 -0.64 28.47
C GLY A 373 -2.80 0.61 27.73
N PRO A 374 -3.25 1.81 28.12
CA PRO A 374 -2.87 3.04 27.43
C PRO A 374 -1.40 3.37 27.74
N GLY A 375 -0.50 3.20 26.76
CA GLY A 375 0.91 3.50 27.04
C GLY A 375 1.95 3.36 25.92
N LEU A 376 1.64 2.81 24.75
CA LEU A 376 2.61 2.76 23.64
C LEU A 376 2.05 3.51 22.44
N GLN A 377 1.82 4.80 22.66
CA GLN A 377 1.65 5.78 21.60
C GLN A 377 2.99 5.94 20.89
N GLY A 378 2.98 5.86 19.57
CA GLY A 378 4.05 6.36 18.72
C GLY A 378 4.49 7.76 19.13
N GLY A 379 5.79 8.02 19.04
CA GLY A 379 6.37 9.32 18.69
C GLY A 379 6.18 10.56 19.57
N ALA A 380 5.30 10.62 20.58
CA ALA A 380 5.02 11.87 21.28
C ALA A 380 5.28 11.79 22.80
N ARG A 381 6.45 12.26 23.25
CA ARG A 381 6.62 12.62 24.68
C ARG A 381 5.87 13.92 24.96
N PRO A 382 5.08 14.02 26.05
CA PRO A 382 4.49 15.29 26.47
C PRO A 382 5.61 16.26 26.85
N SER A 383 5.72 17.38 26.14
CA SER A 383 6.56 18.50 26.56
C SER A 383 6.04 19.05 27.89
N GLY A 384 6.73 18.72 29.00
CA GLY A 384 6.36 19.28 30.31
C GLY A 384 6.91 18.61 31.58
N ALA A 385 7.97 17.81 31.53
CA ALA A 385 8.61 17.33 32.77
C ALA A 385 9.52 18.42 33.37
N PRO A 386 9.35 18.80 34.65
CA PRO A 386 10.20 19.83 35.28
C PRO A 386 11.64 19.32 35.45
N GLU A 387 12.60 20.15 35.05
CA GLU A 387 14.03 19.91 35.21
C GLU A 387 14.39 19.67 36.68
N GLY A 388 15.09 18.56 36.98
CA GLY A 388 15.79 18.42 38.27
C GLY A 388 15.79 17.07 38.98
N MET A 389 15.71 15.92 38.31
CA MET A 389 16.09 14.65 38.95
C MET A 389 17.49 14.20 38.51
N GLU A 390 18.44 14.28 39.45
CA GLU A 390 19.79 13.71 39.33
C GLU A 390 19.73 12.18 39.29
N LEU A 391 20.46 11.57 38.34
CA LEU A 391 20.64 10.13 38.26
C LEU A 391 21.64 9.65 39.34
N PRO A 392 21.44 8.46 39.96
CA PRO A 392 22.38 7.90 40.93
C PRO A 392 23.75 7.56 40.30
N GLU A 393 24.84 7.88 41.00
CA GLU A 393 26.22 7.65 40.55
C GLU A 393 26.53 6.16 40.36
N GLY A 394 27.02 5.77 39.16
CA GLY A 394 27.52 4.41 38.93
C GLY A 394 27.71 3.93 37.49
N MET A 395 27.28 4.67 36.46
CA MET A 395 27.51 4.30 35.06
C MET A 395 28.48 5.28 34.38
N THR A 396 29.72 4.86 34.16
CA THR A 396 30.63 5.52 33.23
C THR A 396 30.22 5.20 31.79
N ARG A 397 29.89 6.24 31.02
CA ARG A 397 29.67 6.17 29.56
C ARG A 397 31.00 5.91 28.85
N PRO A 398 31.10 4.97 27.90
CA PRO A 398 32.27 4.83 27.04
C PRO A 398 32.44 6.05 26.11
N ASP A 399 33.67 6.55 25.99
CA ASP A 399 34.03 7.65 25.10
C ASP A 399 33.92 7.24 23.62
N GLY A 400 33.15 7.98 22.82
CA GLY A 400 33.10 7.80 21.37
C GLY A 400 31.87 8.33 20.61
N ALA A 401 30.79 8.73 21.27
CA ALA A 401 29.60 9.24 20.57
C ALA A 401 29.68 10.76 20.33
N GLN A 402 30.11 11.15 19.12
CA GLN A 402 29.90 12.48 18.56
C GLN A 402 28.50 12.51 17.90
N GLY A 403 27.80 13.62 18.08
CA GLY A 403 26.34 13.67 18.13
C GLY A 403 25.60 13.56 16.79
N GLY A 404 24.46 12.87 16.84
CA GLY A 404 23.38 12.98 15.87
C GLY A 404 22.38 14.04 16.31
N GLY A 405 21.90 14.84 15.36
CA GLY A 405 20.85 15.83 15.56
C GLY A 405 19.50 15.21 15.94
N PRO A 406 18.56 16.02 16.43
CA PRO A 406 17.23 15.53 16.79
C PRO A 406 16.42 15.31 15.49
N GLY A 407 16.32 14.04 15.07
CA GLY A 407 15.59 13.63 13.87
C GLY A 407 15.76 12.16 13.50
N GLY A 408 16.81 11.49 13.99
CA GLY A 408 17.00 10.06 13.74
C GLY A 408 16.22 9.18 14.73
N GLY A 409 15.09 8.63 14.29
CA GLY A 409 14.46 7.46 14.88
C GLY A 409 15.34 6.22 14.70
N GLY A 410 16.50 6.19 15.36
CA GLY A 410 17.41 5.05 15.29
C GLY A 410 16.88 3.84 16.07
N GLY A 411 16.32 2.87 15.36
CA GLY A 411 16.57 1.45 15.61
C GLY A 411 15.34 0.55 15.77
N VAL A 412 14.89 -0.06 14.66
CA VAL A 412 14.64 -1.50 14.51
C VAL A 412 14.94 -1.89 13.05
N GLY A 413 16.12 -2.47 12.79
CA GLY A 413 16.36 -3.48 11.75
C GLY A 413 16.06 -3.25 10.25
N GLY A 414 15.50 -2.11 9.80
CA GLY A 414 15.24 -1.88 8.36
C GLY A 414 16.53 -1.66 7.55
N GLN A 415 16.56 -2.14 6.31
CA GLN A 415 17.53 -1.67 5.31
C GLN A 415 17.23 -0.21 5.03
N GLU A 416 18.20 0.69 5.22
CA GLU A 416 18.03 2.11 4.84
C GLU A 416 17.75 2.20 3.33
N ASN A 417 16.59 2.74 2.94
CA ASN A 417 16.29 2.97 1.53
C ASN A 417 17.07 4.21 1.03
N PRO A 418 17.96 4.07 0.03
CA PRO A 418 18.79 5.17 -0.43
C PRO A 418 18.00 6.29 -1.11
N LEU A 419 16.84 5.98 -1.71
CA LEU A 419 15.99 7.01 -2.31
C LEU A 419 15.35 7.87 -1.21
N VAL A 420 14.70 7.24 -0.23
CA VAL A 420 14.03 7.92 0.90
C VAL A 420 15.04 8.74 1.69
N THR A 421 16.16 8.13 2.07
CA THR A 421 17.22 8.78 2.86
C THR A 421 17.70 10.05 2.18
N ARG A 422 18.09 9.97 0.89
CA ARG A 422 18.64 11.14 0.17
C ARG A 422 17.57 12.19 -0.14
N PHE A 423 16.32 11.78 -0.34
CA PHE A 423 15.21 12.69 -0.55
C PHE A 423 14.97 13.55 0.71
N LEU A 424 14.87 12.93 1.88
CA LEU A 424 14.63 13.63 3.14
C LEU A 424 15.85 14.40 3.67
N GLU A 425 17.08 14.01 3.29
CA GLU A 425 18.28 14.79 3.61
C GLU A 425 18.44 16.05 2.75
N ASN A 426 17.72 16.15 1.63
CA ASN A 426 17.74 17.33 0.77
C ASN A 426 16.71 18.37 1.23
N ASP A 427 17.17 19.59 1.54
CA ASP A 427 16.30 20.66 2.07
C ASP A 427 15.08 20.98 1.17
N ASP A 428 15.25 20.98 -0.16
CA ASP A 428 14.17 21.34 -1.09
C ASP A 428 13.14 20.21 -1.23
N PHE A 429 13.60 18.95 -1.28
CA PHE A 429 12.72 17.78 -1.35
C PHE A 429 12.03 17.49 0.00
N ASN A 430 12.73 17.64 1.12
CA ASN A 430 12.10 17.56 2.44
C ASN A 430 11.03 18.65 2.61
N ALA A 431 11.26 19.86 2.09
CA ALA A 431 10.22 20.91 2.09
C ALA A 431 9.00 20.52 1.21
N ALA A 432 9.20 19.78 0.12
CA ALA A 432 8.10 19.26 -0.69
C ALA A 432 7.30 18.19 0.07
N TYR A 433 7.97 17.27 0.76
CA TYR A 433 7.35 16.29 1.66
C TYR A 433 6.57 16.98 2.80
N GLU A 434 7.18 17.94 3.50
CA GLU A 434 6.51 18.70 4.58
C GLU A 434 5.26 19.44 4.06
N SER A 435 5.34 20.03 2.86
CA SER A 435 4.19 20.66 2.20
C SER A 435 3.11 19.64 1.87
N ALA A 436 3.47 18.46 1.37
CA ALA A 436 2.52 17.39 1.10
C ALA A 436 1.84 16.91 2.38
N VAL A 437 2.57 16.74 3.49
CA VAL A 437 1.97 16.42 4.80
C VAL A 437 0.95 17.50 5.20
N GLU A 438 1.30 18.78 5.14
CA GLU A 438 0.36 19.86 5.49
C GLU A 438 -0.90 19.86 4.60
N ASP A 439 -0.73 19.75 3.28
CA ASP A 439 -1.82 19.79 2.31
C ASP A 439 -2.73 18.56 2.42
N LEU A 440 -2.16 17.36 2.55
CA LEU A 440 -2.91 16.11 2.72
C LEU A 440 -3.61 16.06 4.07
N THR A 441 -2.96 16.51 5.16
CA THR A 441 -3.63 16.59 6.46
C THR A 441 -4.87 17.49 6.39
N ALA A 442 -4.75 18.65 5.75
CA ALA A 442 -5.86 19.58 5.61
C ALA A 442 -6.97 19.07 4.68
N SER A 443 -6.61 18.40 3.59
CA SER A 443 -7.57 17.96 2.56
C SER A 443 -8.25 16.62 2.86
N ILE A 444 -7.63 15.74 3.64
CA ILE A 444 -8.16 14.40 3.94
C ILE A 444 -8.82 14.38 5.33
N TYR A 445 -8.15 14.92 6.33
CA TYR A 445 -8.61 14.90 7.72
C TYR A 445 -9.36 16.18 8.11
N GLY A 446 -8.99 17.31 7.51
CA GLY A 446 -9.66 18.60 7.75
C GLY A 446 -11.04 18.71 7.09
N THR A 447 -11.29 18.00 5.99
CA THR A 447 -12.60 17.95 5.31
C THR A 447 -13.57 16.98 5.97
N GLY A 448 -13.04 15.93 6.60
CA GLY A 448 -13.80 14.83 7.17
C GLY A 448 -14.03 13.67 6.19
N ASP A 449 -13.49 13.71 4.97
CA ASP A 449 -13.78 12.72 3.93
C ASP A 449 -13.36 11.29 4.36
N ALA A 450 -12.20 11.13 5.00
CA ALA A 450 -11.77 9.83 5.52
C ALA A 450 -12.68 9.32 6.66
N GLN A 451 -13.17 10.21 7.53
CA GLN A 451 -14.10 9.85 8.60
C GLN A 451 -15.48 9.49 8.03
N ASP A 452 -15.99 10.26 7.07
CA ASP A 452 -17.26 9.99 6.40
C ASP A 452 -17.23 8.64 5.66
N TYR A 453 -16.07 8.30 5.06
CA TYR A 453 -15.85 7.00 4.45
C TYR A 453 -15.84 5.86 5.48
N LEU A 454 -15.10 6.00 6.58
CA LEU A 454 -15.10 5.04 7.70
C LEU A 454 -16.51 4.82 8.26
N ASP A 455 -17.27 5.90 8.47
CA ASP A 455 -18.65 5.84 8.97
C ASP A 455 -19.56 5.08 7.99
N THR A 456 -19.37 5.31 6.69
CA THR A 456 -20.12 4.64 5.61
C THR A 456 -19.79 3.15 5.56
N LEU A 457 -18.52 2.77 5.60
CA LEU A 457 -18.10 1.37 5.66
C LEU A 457 -18.64 0.68 6.91
N THR A 458 -18.49 1.31 8.08
CA THR A 458 -18.98 0.76 9.34
C THR A 458 -20.49 0.52 9.30
N ALA A 459 -21.26 1.45 8.72
CA ALA A 459 -22.70 1.30 8.55
C ALA A 459 -23.06 0.17 7.55
N THR A 460 -22.31 0.05 6.46
CA THR A 460 -22.50 -0.98 5.44
C THR A 460 -22.25 -2.37 6.01
N LEU A 461 -21.13 -2.57 6.71
CA LEU A 461 -20.82 -3.85 7.38
C LEU A 461 -21.85 -4.19 8.47
N ALA A 462 -22.30 -3.20 9.24
CA ALA A 462 -23.35 -3.42 10.24
C ALA A 462 -24.71 -3.80 9.65
N ASP A 463 -25.00 -3.43 8.40
CA ASP A 463 -26.25 -3.77 7.71
C ASP A 463 -26.15 -5.11 6.95
N GLN A 464 -25.03 -5.34 6.26
CA GLN A 464 -24.88 -6.41 5.27
C GLN A 464 -24.01 -7.59 5.74
N ALA A 465 -23.23 -7.42 6.82
CA ALA A 465 -22.30 -8.43 7.35
C ALA A 465 -22.42 -8.63 8.87
N SER A 466 -23.54 -8.22 9.50
CA SER A 466 -23.76 -8.34 10.95
C SER A 466 -23.75 -9.77 11.52
N ASP A 467 -23.80 -10.77 10.64
CA ASP A 467 -23.68 -12.19 10.96
C ASP A 467 -22.26 -12.73 10.81
N LEU A 468 -21.34 -11.95 10.20
CA LEU A 468 -19.94 -12.30 9.95
C LEU A 468 -18.93 -11.54 10.80
N VAL A 469 -19.33 -10.40 11.39
CA VAL A 469 -18.50 -9.62 12.33
C VAL A 469 -19.33 -9.17 13.52
N ASP A 470 -18.80 -9.33 14.74
CA ASP A 470 -19.50 -8.89 15.95
C ASP A 470 -19.66 -7.37 16.01
N ALA A 471 -20.84 -6.90 16.45
CA ALA A 471 -21.15 -5.48 16.48
C ALA A 471 -20.29 -4.68 17.48
N ASP A 472 -19.88 -5.28 18.60
CA ASP A 472 -18.98 -4.64 19.55
C ASP A 472 -17.54 -4.63 19.00
N THR A 473 -17.09 -5.68 18.28
CA THR A 473 -15.79 -5.67 17.57
C THR A 473 -15.76 -4.58 16.50
N LEU A 474 -16.72 -4.58 15.56
CA LEU A 474 -16.78 -3.61 14.46
C LEU A 474 -16.76 -2.18 14.99
N LYS A 475 -17.52 -1.91 16.05
CA LYS A 475 -17.53 -0.59 16.69
C LYS A 475 -16.19 -0.24 17.34
N SER A 476 -15.53 -1.20 17.99
CA SER A 476 -14.24 -0.99 18.64
C SER A 476 -13.13 -0.72 17.62
N GLU A 477 -13.11 -1.46 16.52
CA GLU A 477 -12.12 -1.27 15.44
C GLU A 477 -12.37 0.05 14.70
N SER A 478 -13.63 0.35 14.35
CA SER A 478 -14.02 1.64 13.78
C SER A 478 -13.62 2.82 14.68
N GLN A 479 -13.84 2.72 15.99
CA GLN A 479 -13.40 3.76 16.92
C GLN A 479 -11.87 3.90 16.97
N SER A 480 -11.12 2.80 16.89
CA SER A 480 -9.65 2.83 16.87
C SER A 480 -9.11 3.57 15.66
N VAL A 481 -9.68 3.33 14.46
CA VAL A 481 -9.33 4.07 13.24
C VAL A 481 -9.74 5.53 13.39
N SER A 482 -10.98 5.81 13.80
CA SER A 482 -11.49 7.18 13.99
C SER A 482 -10.64 8.02 14.96
N ASP A 483 -10.17 7.42 16.06
CA ASP A 483 -9.31 8.10 17.03
C ASP A 483 -7.98 8.55 16.40
N LEU A 484 -7.41 7.76 15.48
CA LEU A 484 -6.21 8.12 14.74
C LEU A 484 -6.50 9.22 13.72
N LEU A 485 -7.58 9.10 12.93
CA LEU A 485 -8.00 10.17 12.01
C LEU A 485 -8.21 11.51 12.75
N ALA A 486 -8.74 11.47 13.97
CA ALA A 486 -9.00 12.65 14.78
C ALA A 486 -7.73 13.30 15.35
N VAL A 487 -6.70 12.52 15.69
CA VAL A 487 -5.39 13.06 16.12
C VAL A 487 -4.80 13.93 15.01
N ASP A 488 -4.88 13.47 13.76
CA ASP A 488 -4.33 14.17 12.62
C ASP A 488 -5.16 15.40 12.24
N ALA A 489 -6.50 15.31 12.36
CA ALA A 489 -7.38 16.47 12.21
C ALA A 489 -7.12 17.59 13.25
N VAL A 490 -6.76 17.24 14.49
CA VAL A 490 -6.41 18.22 15.53
C VAL A 490 -5.06 18.89 15.22
N GLN A 491 -4.09 18.15 14.67
CA GLN A 491 -2.83 18.72 14.20
C GLN A 491 -3.07 19.69 13.03
N ALA A 492 -3.95 19.32 12.09
CA ALA A 492 -4.38 20.18 10.96
C ALA A 492 -5.01 21.51 11.42
N GLY A 493 -5.91 21.44 12.40
CA GLY A 493 -6.65 22.60 12.91
C GLY A 493 -5.82 23.57 13.75
N GLN A 494 -4.62 23.17 14.19
CA GLN A 494 -3.75 23.96 15.07
C GLN A 494 -2.74 24.87 14.35
N GLY A 495 -2.73 24.94 13.01
CA GLY A 495 -1.78 25.72 12.20
C GLY A 495 -1.02 26.84 12.96
N GLN A 496 0.24 26.53 13.30
CA GLN A 496 1.34 27.32 13.91
C GLN A 496 1.90 26.70 15.21
N GLY A 497 3.09 26.08 15.13
CA GLY A 497 3.77 25.62 16.35
C GLY A 497 5.18 25.04 16.29
N GLY A 498 5.84 24.89 15.13
CA GLY A 498 7.28 24.63 15.05
C GLY A 498 7.72 23.17 15.14
N LEU A 499 8.01 22.59 13.98
CA LEU A 499 9.16 21.70 13.86
C LEU A 499 10.42 22.57 13.93
N GLY A 500 11.35 22.19 14.80
CA GLY A 500 12.36 23.08 15.37
C GLY A 500 13.34 23.63 14.33
N THR A 501 13.24 24.93 14.05
CA THR A 501 14.34 25.71 13.49
C THR A 501 15.52 25.67 14.46
N ALA A 502 16.57 24.90 14.14
CA ALA A 502 17.84 25.01 14.83
C ALA A 502 18.42 26.41 14.55
N GLY A 503 18.43 27.25 15.58
CA GLY A 503 18.87 28.63 15.49
C GLY A 503 20.32 28.76 15.02
N GLY A 504 20.49 29.15 13.75
CA GLY A 504 21.70 29.77 13.24
C GLY A 504 21.85 31.17 13.81
N ALA A 505 22.35 31.29 15.05
CA ALA A 505 22.80 32.57 15.58
C ALA A 505 24.16 32.91 14.98
N SER A 506 24.13 33.71 13.90
CA SER A 506 25.26 34.48 13.41
C SER A 506 25.86 35.30 14.55
N LYS A 507 27.11 34.98 14.92
CA LYS A 507 27.95 35.87 15.73
C LYS A 507 28.31 37.08 14.87
N GLU A 508 27.61 38.18 15.10
CA GLU A 508 28.06 39.49 14.68
C GLU A 508 29.33 39.85 15.46
N ASP A 509 30.40 40.13 14.70
CA ASP A 509 31.56 40.88 15.15
C ASP A 509 31.11 42.24 15.70
N SER A 510 31.44 42.53 16.96
CA SER A 510 31.42 43.89 17.46
C SER A 510 32.80 44.25 18.01
N ASP A 511 33.49 45.07 17.21
CA ASP A 511 34.75 45.75 17.46
C ASP A 511 34.84 46.38 18.85
N ASP A 512 35.93 46.05 19.55
CA ASP A 512 36.36 46.69 20.78
C ASP A 512 37.21 47.92 20.45
N ALA A 513 36.56 49.07 20.24
CA ALA A 513 37.21 50.37 20.04
C ALA A 513 37.25 51.16 21.35
N ALA A 514 38.35 51.03 22.08
CA ALA A 514 38.70 51.90 23.19
C ALA A 514 38.89 53.34 22.70
N THR A 515 38.06 54.29 23.16
CA THR A 515 38.45 55.70 23.25
C THR A 515 37.96 56.39 24.52
N ASP A 516 38.94 57.04 25.11
CA ASP A 516 38.99 58.03 26.19
C ASP A 516 37.89 59.12 26.13
N GLY A 517 37.42 59.63 27.29
CA GLY A 517 36.43 60.70 27.28
C GLY A 517 35.71 61.09 28.57
N THR A 518 36.47 61.45 29.61
CA THR A 518 36.23 62.61 30.51
C THR A 518 34.89 62.84 31.23
N THR A 519 35.04 63.03 32.54
CA THR A 519 34.11 63.46 33.59
C THR A 519 33.42 64.83 33.43
N SER A 520 32.16 64.86 33.89
CA SER A 520 31.46 65.92 34.66
C SER A 520 31.34 67.36 34.13
N GLY A 521 30.13 67.90 34.22
CA GLY A 521 29.95 69.32 34.56
C GLY A 521 28.71 70.02 34.00
N ALA A 522 27.65 70.03 34.80
CA ALA A 522 26.71 71.14 35.06
C ALA A 522 26.18 72.05 33.92
N GLY A 523 24.85 72.17 33.87
CA GLY A 523 24.21 73.48 33.98
C GLY A 523 23.29 73.92 32.85
N ALA A 524 22.01 74.08 33.23
CA ALA A 524 20.92 74.85 32.62
C ALA A 524 20.27 74.33 31.33
#